data_AF-A0A961U1Y9-F1
#
_entry.id   AF-A0A961U1Y9-F1
#
_cell.length_a   1.000
_cell.length_b   1.000
_cell.length_c   1.000
_cell.angle_alpha   90.00
_cell.angle_beta   90.00
_cell.angle_gamma   90.00
#
_symmetry.space_group_name_H-M   'P 1'
#
loop_
_entity.id
_entity.type
_entity.pdbx_description
1 polymer ?
#
loop_
_entity_poly.entity_id
_entity_poly.type
_entity_poly.pdbx_seq_one_letter_code
_entity_poly.pdbx_strand_id
1 'polypeptide(L)'
;MNVKRKPAKAERPTSKMRALFREAAREIVARDREARKGGRTQNTIGEIERAMVKAYLCGQEALLNKREGLLPSANALVDWLEIPPRARETLSFLTICFSHRWSTVRGEASAPTRIPSEIELFIENGRKRWTIVNGETRSERSVADGSVAPLVRLGLLAASSDYADRYVLTASGIAAGEEYWRRSDAGDPTLPREGMR
;
A
#
# COMPACT_ATOMS: atom_id res chain seq x y z
N MET A 1 15.21 -25.78 44.29
CA MET A 1 14.34 -26.11 43.14
C MET A 1 14.40 -24.94 42.14
N ASN A 2 15.05 -25.14 40.98
CA ASN A 2 15.23 -24.07 40.00
C ASN A 2 14.18 -24.22 38.88
N VAL A 3 13.09 -23.47 38.95
CA VAL A 3 12.01 -23.52 37.97
C VAL A 3 12.48 -22.78 36.71
N LYS A 4 12.95 -23.53 35.70
CA LYS A 4 13.21 -23.00 34.36
C LYS A 4 11.91 -22.44 33.78
N ARG A 5 11.74 -21.11 33.81
CA ARG A 5 10.66 -20.42 33.10
C ARG A 5 10.86 -20.66 31.60
N LYS A 6 9.90 -21.36 30.98
CA LYS A 6 9.86 -21.59 29.54
C LYS A 6 9.79 -20.22 28.84
N PRO A 7 10.66 -19.89 27.87
CA PRO A 7 10.60 -18.59 27.20
C PRO A 7 9.24 -18.47 26.51
N ALA A 8 8.57 -17.34 26.74
CA ALA A 8 7.30 -17.02 26.10
C ALA A 8 7.48 -17.14 24.58
N LYS A 9 6.56 -17.86 23.92
CA LYS A 9 6.60 -18.08 22.48
C LYS A 9 6.54 -16.73 21.79
N ALA A 10 7.58 -16.38 21.01
CA ALA A 10 7.64 -15.10 20.30
C ALA A 10 6.36 -14.90 19.47
N GLU A 11 5.70 -13.78 19.69
CA GLU A 11 4.47 -13.42 19.00
C GLU A 11 4.75 -13.32 17.49
N ARG A 12 3.82 -13.83 16.67
CA ARG A 12 4.02 -13.82 15.22
C ARG A 12 3.98 -12.36 14.71
N PRO A 13 4.87 -11.97 13.77
CA PRO A 13 4.85 -10.61 13.22
C PRO A 13 3.50 -10.29 12.57
N THR A 14 2.94 -9.12 12.90
CA THR A 14 1.66 -8.61 12.35
C THR A 14 1.77 -8.31 10.85
N SER A 15 0.63 -8.11 10.16
CA SER A 15 0.57 -7.67 8.76
C SER A 15 1.38 -6.38 8.55
N LYS A 16 1.15 -5.39 9.41
CA LYS A 16 1.83 -4.09 9.43
C LYS A 16 3.33 -4.20 9.60
N MET A 17 3.80 -5.01 10.55
CA MET A 17 5.24 -5.24 10.73
C MET A 17 5.86 -5.84 9.47
N ARG A 18 5.23 -6.88 8.90
CA ARG A 18 5.72 -7.50 7.66
C ARG A 18 5.75 -6.53 6.49
N ALA A 19 4.80 -5.60 6.41
CA ALA A 19 4.80 -4.56 5.39
C ALA A 19 5.98 -3.58 5.54
N LEU A 20 6.22 -3.08 6.75
CA LEU A 20 7.36 -2.22 7.06
C LEU A 20 8.70 -2.87 6.68
N PHE A 21 8.88 -4.16 7.04
CA PHE A 21 10.06 -4.93 6.64
C PHE A 21 10.22 -5.02 5.12
N ARG A 22 9.12 -5.21 4.38
CA ARG A 22 9.17 -5.27 2.91
C ARG A 22 9.54 -3.93 2.30
N GLU A 23 9.04 -2.81 2.82
CA GLU A 23 9.40 -1.48 2.33
C GLU A 23 10.89 -1.19 2.56
N ALA A 24 11.40 -1.46 3.76
CA ALA A 24 12.83 -1.29 4.06
C ALA A 24 13.70 -2.12 3.08
N ALA A 25 13.32 -3.38 2.82
CA ALA A 25 14.02 -4.20 1.83
C ALA A 25 13.95 -3.61 0.42
N ARG A 26 12.80 -3.06 0.00
CA ARG A 26 12.65 -2.41 -1.30
C ARG A 26 13.53 -1.18 -1.43
N GLU A 27 13.61 -0.34 -0.41
CA GLU A 27 14.46 0.86 -0.42
C GLU A 27 15.94 0.53 -0.57
N ILE A 28 16.39 -0.55 0.07
CA ILE A 28 17.77 -1.03 -0.05
C ILE A 28 18.05 -1.48 -1.49
N VAL A 29 17.17 -2.32 -2.05
CA VAL A 29 17.28 -2.81 -3.43
C VAL A 29 17.15 -1.67 -4.45
N ALA A 30 16.31 -0.67 -4.18
CA ALA A 30 16.14 0.52 -5.01
C ALA A 30 17.46 1.27 -5.18
N ARG A 31 18.08 1.62 -4.05
CA ARG A 31 19.32 2.38 -4.01
C ARG A 31 20.47 1.60 -4.64
N ASP A 32 20.52 0.30 -4.42
CA ASP A 32 21.49 -0.58 -5.08
C ASP A 32 21.30 -0.62 -6.60
N ARG A 33 20.06 -0.72 -7.10
CA ARG A 33 19.75 -0.69 -8.55
C ARG A 33 20.08 0.67 -9.17
N GLU A 34 19.74 1.76 -8.51
CA GLU A 34 20.04 3.13 -8.97
C GLU A 34 21.56 3.37 -9.03
N ALA A 35 22.31 2.97 -8.01
CA ALA A 35 23.76 3.10 -7.99
C ALA A 35 24.41 2.33 -9.14
N ARG A 36 23.99 1.08 -9.39
CA ARG A 36 24.48 0.30 -10.55
C ARG A 36 24.17 0.97 -11.88
N LYS A 37 22.96 1.49 -12.07
CA LYS A 37 22.59 2.24 -13.30
C LYS A 37 23.48 3.46 -13.49
N GLY A 38 23.86 4.14 -12.41
CA GLY A 38 24.72 5.32 -12.43
C GLY A 38 26.22 5.04 -12.38
N GLY A 39 26.67 3.78 -12.49
CA GLY A 39 28.08 3.40 -12.41
C GLY A 39 28.74 3.63 -11.05
N ARG A 40 27.95 3.82 -9.99
CA ARG A 40 28.41 4.05 -8.62
C ARG A 40 28.38 2.74 -7.81
N THR A 41 29.28 2.63 -6.85
CA THR A 41 29.27 1.53 -5.88
C THR A 41 28.32 1.87 -4.72
N GLN A 42 27.59 0.86 -4.24
CA GLN A 42 26.67 0.98 -3.10
C GLN A 42 27.04 -0.05 -2.03
N ASN A 43 27.06 0.36 -0.77
CA ASN A 43 27.28 -0.56 0.36
C ASN A 43 25.96 -1.21 0.80
N THR A 44 25.46 -2.12 -0.03
CA THR A 44 24.18 -2.82 0.21
C THR A 44 24.23 -3.72 1.45
N ILE A 45 25.38 -4.31 1.76
CA ILE A 45 25.58 -5.11 2.98
C ILE A 45 25.40 -4.23 4.22
N GLY A 46 26.04 -3.06 4.28
CA GLY A 46 25.89 -2.14 5.40
C GLY A 46 24.47 -1.54 5.52
N GLU A 47 23.75 -1.38 4.42
CA GLU A 47 22.33 -0.99 4.44
C GLU A 47 21.43 -2.07 5.03
N ILE A 48 21.68 -3.35 4.70
CA ILE A 48 20.97 -4.49 5.31
C ILE A 48 21.26 -4.55 6.81
N GLU A 49 22.53 -4.41 7.21
CA GLU A 49 22.92 -4.39 8.62
C GLU A 49 22.19 -3.29 9.40
N ARG A 50 22.21 -2.05 8.89
CA ARG A 50 21.49 -0.92 9.51
C ARG A 50 19.99 -1.19 9.64
N ALA A 51 19.36 -1.77 8.62
CA ALA A 51 17.94 -2.11 8.67
C ALA A 51 17.64 -3.20 9.71
N MET A 52 18.52 -4.21 9.85
CA MET A 52 18.39 -5.25 10.88
C MET A 52 18.56 -4.68 12.29
N VAL A 53 19.55 -3.80 12.51
CA VAL A 53 19.77 -3.12 13.80
C VAL A 53 18.58 -2.23 14.15
N LYS A 54 18.07 -1.45 13.19
CA LYS A 54 16.88 -0.62 13.39
C LYS A 54 15.66 -1.47 13.76
N ALA A 55 15.44 -2.58 13.07
CA ALA A 55 14.35 -3.50 13.38
C ALA A 55 14.47 -4.11 14.78
N TYR A 56 15.69 -4.44 15.22
CA TYR A 56 15.96 -4.92 16.57
C TYR A 56 15.65 -3.88 17.65
N LEU A 57 16.10 -2.63 17.46
CA LEU A 57 15.80 -1.52 18.37
C LEU A 57 14.31 -1.22 18.45
N CYS A 58 13.62 -1.11 17.31
CA CYS A 58 12.15 -0.95 17.28
C CYS A 58 11.43 -2.12 17.97
N GLY A 59 11.95 -3.34 17.85
CA GLY A 59 11.44 -4.51 18.56
C GLY A 59 11.56 -4.37 20.09
N GLN A 60 12.67 -3.82 20.59
CA GLN A 60 12.85 -3.55 22.02
C GLN A 60 11.90 -2.45 22.50
N GLU A 61 11.77 -1.35 21.75
CA GLU A 61 10.85 -0.26 22.07
C GLU A 61 9.38 -0.72 22.07
N ALA A 62 8.98 -1.55 21.11
CA ALA A 62 7.64 -2.13 21.06
C ALA A 62 7.34 -3.04 22.26
N LEU A 63 8.35 -3.79 22.75
CA LEU A 63 8.21 -4.59 23.97
C LEU A 63 8.05 -3.71 25.22
N LEU A 64 8.73 -2.57 25.27
CA LEU A 64 8.57 -1.57 26.34
C LEU A 64 7.18 -0.92 26.29
N ASN A 65 6.74 -0.46 25.12
CA ASN A 65 5.40 0.13 24.92
C ASN A 65 4.27 -0.87 25.22
N LYS A 66 4.44 -2.16 24.90
CA LYS A 66 3.49 -3.23 25.25
C LYS A 66 3.44 -3.49 26.76
N ARG A 67 4.57 -3.34 27.46
CA ARG A 67 4.63 -3.39 28.94
C ARG A 67 3.92 -2.19 29.57
N GLU A 68 3.87 -1.06 28.87
CA GLU A 68 3.23 0.19 29.30
C GLU A 68 1.75 0.34 28.85
N GLY A 69 1.21 -0.63 28.10
CA GLY A 69 -0.23 -0.73 27.81
C GLY A 69 -0.74 0.12 26.64
N LEU A 70 0.12 0.64 25.78
CA LEU A 70 -0.27 1.41 24.59
C LEU A 70 -0.65 0.49 23.42
N LEU A 71 -1.93 0.08 23.32
CA LEU A 71 -2.46 -0.68 22.17
C LEU A 71 -3.12 0.24 21.12
N PRO A 72 -2.89 0.04 19.81
CA PRO A 72 -3.61 0.76 18.76
C PRO A 72 -5.09 0.34 18.68
N SER A 73 -5.97 1.31 18.41
CA SER A 73 -7.43 1.14 18.30
C SER A 73 -7.86 0.20 17.18
N ALA A 74 -8.86 -0.65 17.45
CA ALA A 74 -9.43 -1.65 16.54
C ALA A 74 -10.27 -1.07 15.38
N ASN A 75 -10.57 0.23 15.39
CA ASN A 75 -11.28 0.94 14.32
C ASN A 75 -10.34 1.70 13.37
N ALA A 76 -9.05 1.34 13.37
CA ALA A 76 -8.07 2.02 12.54
C ALA A 76 -8.31 1.74 11.06
N LEU A 77 -8.41 2.82 10.27
CA LEU A 77 -8.29 2.82 8.82
C LEU A 77 -7.20 1.84 8.37
N VAL A 78 -7.43 1.07 7.30
CA VAL A 78 -6.38 0.22 6.71
C VAL A 78 -5.18 1.12 6.39
N ASP A 79 -4.09 0.93 7.10
CA ASP A 79 -2.88 1.72 6.90
C ASP A 79 -2.37 1.46 5.47
N TRP A 80 -2.06 2.53 4.74
CA TRP A 80 -1.57 2.46 3.36
C TRP A 80 -0.37 1.52 3.22
N LEU A 81 0.46 1.40 4.27
CA LEU A 81 1.58 0.47 4.32
C LEU A 81 1.14 -1.00 4.28
N GLU A 82 -0.02 -1.36 4.83
CA GLU A 82 -0.49 -2.76 4.84
C GLU A 82 -0.91 -3.27 3.45
N ILE A 83 -1.22 -2.35 2.54
CA ILE A 83 -1.56 -2.66 1.15
C ILE A 83 -0.29 -3.08 0.41
N PRO A 84 -0.27 -4.23 -0.31
CA PRO A 84 0.90 -4.63 -1.08
C PRO A 84 1.29 -3.61 -2.16
N PRO A 85 2.57 -3.42 -2.49
CA PRO A 85 3.01 -2.33 -3.39
C PRO A 85 2.33 -2.29 -4.77
N ARG A 86 2.14 -3.44 -5.41
CA ARG A 86 1.41 -3.52 -6.69
C ARG A 86 -0.06 -3.13 -6.57
N ALA A 87 -0.66 -3.42 -5.42
CA ALA A 87 -2.04 -3.07 -5.13
C ALA A 87 -2.18 -1.58 -4.77
N ARG A 88 -1.17 -0.97 -4.13
CA ARG A 88 -1.12 0.48 -3.91
C ARG A 88 -1.15 1.26 -5.22
N GLU A 89 -0.35 0.85 -6.21
CA GLU A 89 -0.34 1.48 -7.54
C GLU A 89 -1.74 1.43 -8.18
N THR A 90 -2.42 0.28 -8.12
CA THR A 90 -3.80 0.19 -8.62
C THR A 90 -4.76 1.06 -7.81
N LEU A 91 -4.68 1.04 -6.48
CA LEU A 91 -5.55 1.86 -5.64
C LEU A 91 -5.31 3.36 -5.85
N SER A 92 -4.05 3.80 -6.02
CA SER A 92 -3.75 5.20 -6.31
C SER A 92 -4.32 5.63 -7.65
N PHE A 93 -4.24 4.80 -8.69
CA PHE A 93 -4.92 5.08 -9.96
C PHE A 93 -6.45 5.18 -9.81
N LEU A 94 -7.09 4.29 -9.05
CA LEU A 94 -8.56 4.33 -8.84
C LEU A 94 -9.01 5.57 -8.06
N THR A 95 -8.16 6.08 -7.17
CA THR A 95 -8.47 7.17 -6.24
C THR A 95 -7.83 8.51 -6.64
N ILE A 96 -7.18 8.58 -7.80
CA ILE A 96 -6.42 9.75 -8.25
C ILE A 96 -7.29 11.02 -8.32
N CYS A 97 -8.60 10.86 -8.48
CA CYS A 97 -9.58 11.95 -8.44
C CYS A 97 -9.56 12.74 -7.12
N PHE A 98 -9.03 12.19 -6.03
CA PHE A 98 -8.87 12.88 -4.75
C PHE A 98 -7.65 13.80 -4.67
N SER A 99 -6.68 13.65 -5.58
CA SER A 99 -5.52 14.55 -5.63
C SER A 99 -5.90 15.94 -6.14
N HIS A 100 -5.42 16.98 -5.46
CA HIS A 100 -5.53 18.36 -5.93
C HIS A 100 -4.79 18.58 -7.26
N ARG A 101 -3.70 17.83 -7.51
CA ARG A 101 -2.95 17.88 -8.76
C ARG A 101 -3.74 17.32 -9.95
N TRP A 102 -4.68 16.42 -9.70
CA TRP A 102 -5.56 15.88 -10.74
C TRP A 102 -6.57 16.93 -11.22
N SER A 103 -7.13 17.73 -10.30
CA SER A 103 -8.07 18.82 -10.62
C SER A 103 -7.42 19.91 -11.48
N THR A 104 -6.14 20.23 -11.26
CA THR A 104 -5.43 21.26 -12.04
C THR A 104 -5.14 20.87 -13.48
N VAL A 105 -4.99 19.57 -13.79
CA VAL A 105 -4.65 19.09 -15.15
C VAL A 105 -5.85 19.10 -16.09
N ARG A 106 -7.08 18.98 -15.56
CA ARG A 106 -8.32 19.00 -16.37
C ARG A 106 -8.94 20.39 -16.55
N GLY A 107 -8.39 21.43 -15.93
CA GLY A 107 -9.02 22.76 -15.92
C GLY A 107 -10.39 22.78 -15.22
N GLU A 108 -10.73 21.72 -14.47
CA GLU A 108 -11.96 21.60 -13.73
C GLU A 108 -11.78 22.33 -12.40
N ALA A 109 -12.00 23.64 -12.43
CA ALA A 109 -12.30 24.41 -11.23
C ALA A 109 -13.57 23.83 -10.61
N SER A 110 -13.41 23.00 -9.57
CA SER A 110 -14.49 22.48 -8.73
C SER A 110 -15.55 21.64 -9.47
N ALA A 111 -15.19 20.44 -9.91
CA ALA A 111 -16.21 19.43 -10.22
C ALA A 111 -16.92 18.99 -8.91
N PRO A 112 -18.27 18.93 -8.84
CA PRO A 112 -18.98 18.80 -7.55
C PRO A 112 -18.90 17.40 -6.93
N THR A 113 -18.44 16.39 -7.67
CA THR A 113 -18.37 15.01 -7.16
C THR A 113 -17.13 14.32 -7.71
N ARG A 114 -16.11 14.12 -6.87
CA ARG A 114 -14.92 13.33 -7.20
C ARG A 114 -15.31 11.84 -7.18
N ILE A 115 -15.87 11.35 -8.28
CA ILE A 115 -16.26 9.94 -8.39
C ILE A 115 -15.00 9.12 -8.69
N PRO A 116 -14.62 8.17 -7.84
CA PRO A 116 -13.50 7.28 -8.11
C PRO A 116 -13.77 6.35 -9.29
N SER A 117 -12.70 5.90 -9.96
CA SER A 117 -12.84 4.92 -11.03
C SER A 117 -13.27 3.56 -10.48
N GLU A 118 -13.97 2.81 -11.32
CA GLU A 118 -14.29 1.40 -11.09
C GLU A 118 -13.20 0.52 -11.69
N ILE A 119 -13.23 -0.78 -11.37
CA ILE A 119 -12.37 -1.77 -12.00
C ILE A 119 -13.17 -2.97 -12.47
N GLU A 120 -12.96 -3.36 -13.71
CA GLU A 120 -13.71 -4.44 -14.36
C GLU A 120 -12.83 -5.66 -14.57
N LEU A 121 -13.37 -6.84 -14.26
CA LEU A 121 -12.74 -8.13 -14.46
C LEU A 121 -13.05 -8.65 -15.88
N PHE A 122 -12.01 -9.07 -16.59
CA PHE A 122 -12.13 -9.78 -17.85
C PHE A 122 -11.13 -10.93 -17.95
N ILE A 123 -11.36 -11.85 -18.90
CA ILE A 123 -10.47 -12.97 -19.17
C ILE A 123 -9.70 -12.69 -20.45
N GLU A 124 -8.37 -12.73 -20.36
CA GLU A 124 -7.47 -12.57 -21.50
C GLU A 124 -6.51 -13.76 -21.53
N ASN A 125 -6.50 -14.50 -22.65
CA ASN A 125 -5.65 -15.69 -22.81
C ASN A 125 -5.77 -16.70 -21.64
N GLY A 126 -7.00 -16.91 -21.15
CA GLY A 126 -7.30 -17.80 -20.03
C GLY A 126 -6.85 -17.30 -18.64
N ARG A 127 -6.38 -16.06 -18.53
CA ARG A 127 -5.93 -15.44 -17.27
C ARG A 127 -6.88 -14.32 -16.86
N LYS A 128 -7.12 -14.18 -15.55
CA LYS A 128 -7.86 -13.05 -14.99
C LYS A 128 -7.05 -11.76 -15.13
N ARG A 129 -7.67 -10.78 -15.78
CA ARG A 129 -7.13 -9.43 -15.99
C ARG A 129 -8.17 -8.41 -15.60
N TRP A 130 -7.69 -7.22 -15.30
CA TRP A 130 -8.54 -6.15 -14.81
C TRP A 130 -8.27 -4.88 -15.59
N THR A 131 -9.29 -4.07 -15.86
CA THR A 131 -9.12 -2.75 -16.48
C THR A 131 -9.84 -1.69 -15.66
N ILE A 132 -9.26 -0.49 -15.62
CA ILE A 132 -9.89 0.65 -14.94
C ILE A 132 -11.00 1.19 -15.84
N VAL A 133 -12.16 1.46 -15.27
CA VAL A 133 -13.34 1.94 -15.99
C VAL A 133 -13.84 3.25 -15.38
N ASN A 134 -14.16 4.20 -16.24
CA ASN A 134 -14.78 5.48 -15.88
C ASN A 134 -16.10 5.61 -16.63
N GLY A 135 -17.21 5.27 -15.98
CA GLY A 135 -18.52 5.18 -16.63
C GLY A 135 -18.53 4.11 -17.73
N GLU A 136 -18.60 4.54 -18.99
CA GLU A 136 -18.56 3.67 -20.17
C GLU A 136 -17.15 3.49 -20.76
N THR A 137 -16.20 4.33 -20.34
CA THR A 137 -14.85 4.34 -20.93
C THR A 137 -13.92 3.38 -20.19
N ARG A 138 -13.38 2.39 -20.91
CA ARG A 138 -12.34 1.47 -20.40
C ARG A 138 -10.95 2.01 -20.66
N SER A 139 -10.04 1.82 -19.72
CA SER A 139 -8.62 2.08 -19.94
C SER A 139 -8.02 1.05 -20.91
N GLU A 140 -7.11 1.50 -21.77
CA GLU A 140 -6.30 0.61 -22.62
C GLU A 140 -5.34 -0.25 -21.79
N ARG A 141 -5.02 0.16 -20.55
CA ARG A 141 -4.08 -0.56 -19.68
C ARG A 141 -4.82 -1.63 -18.89
N SER A 142 -4.35 -2.87 -19.01
CA SER A 142 -4.77 -3.97 -18.14
C SER A 142 -3.81 -4.18 -16.96
N VAL A 143 -4.36 -4.54 -15.81
CA VAL A 143 -3.60 -4.90 -14.60
C VAL A 143 -3.81 -6.37 -14.25
N ALA A 144 -2.80 -6.94 -13.57
CA ALA A 144 -2.82 -8.35 -13.19
C ALA A 144 -3.69 -8.58 -11.96
N ASP A 145 -4.22 -9.80 -11.83
CA ASP A 145 -5.01 -10.22 -10.67
C ASP A 145 -4.30 -9.99 -9.33
N GLY A 146 -2.98 -10.21 -9.27
CA GLY A 146 -2.17 -9.94 -8.09
C GLY A 146 -2.10 -8.47 -7.64
N SER A 147 -2.54 -7.53 -8.48
CA SER A 147 -2.69 -6.11 -8.11
C SER A 147 -4.07 -5.80 -7.51
N VAL A 148 -5.11 -6.58 -7.83
CA VAL A 148 -6.50 -6.29 -7.43
C VAL A 148 -6.98 -7.21 -6.31
N ALA A 149 -6.64 -8.50 -6.36
CA ALA A 149 -7.03 -9.48 -5.35
C ALA A 149 -6.68 -9.07 -3.90
N PRO A 150 -5.54 -8.41 -3.61
CA PRO A 150 -5.28 -7.91 -2.27
C PRO A 150 -6.23 -6.81 -1.82
N LEU A 151 -6.69 -5.93 -2.72
CA LEU A 151 -7.62 -4.84 -2.40
C LEU A 151 -9.00 -5.40 -2.04
N VAL A 152 -9.47 -6.40 -2.78
CA VAL A 152 -10.71 -7.12 -2.47
C VAL A 152 -10.61 -7.83 -1.11
N ARG A 153 -9.51 -8.54 -0.87
CA ARG A 153 -9.28 -9.26 0.40
C ARG A 153 -9.17 -8.31 1.61
N LEU A 154 -8.65 -7.10 1.42
CA LEU A 154 -8.59 -6.06 2.45
C LEU A 154 -9.91 -5.29 2.62
N GLY A 155 -10.94 -5.62 1.83
CA GLY A 155 -12.24 -4.94 1.88
C GLY A 155 -12.20 -3.51 1.34
N LEU A 156 -11.21 -3.17 0.52
CA LEU A 156 -11.08 -1.84 -0.12
C LEU A 156 -11.85 -1.77 -1.44
N LEU A 157 -12.09 -2.92 -2.07
CA LEU A 157 -12.95 -3.08 -3.25
C LEU A 157 -14.04 -4.10 -2.96
N ALA A 158 -15.24 -3.85 -3.48
CA ALA A 158 -16.37 -4.78 -3.45
C ALA A 158 -17.03 -4.86 -4.83
N ALA A 159 -17.73 -5.95 -5.11
CA ALA A 159 -18.50 -6.09 -6.34
C ALA A 159 -19.58 -4.99 -6.43
N SER A 160 -19.78 -4.44 -7.63
CA SER A 160 -20.84 -3.47 -7.89
C SER A 160 -22.22 -4.14 -7.78
N SER A 161 -23.21 -3.39 -7.31
CA SER A 161 -24.62 -3.81 -7.36
C SER A 161 -25.17 -3.78 -8.79
N ASP A 162 -24.59 -2.93 -9.63
CA ASP A 162 -25.18 -2.56 -10.92
C ASP A 162 -24.58 -3.37 -12.07
N TYR A 163 -23.36 -3.91 -11.87
CA TYR A 163 -22.62 -4.66 -12.88
C TYR A 163 -21.92 -5.88 -12.28
N ALA A 164 -22.12 -7.06 -12.88
CA ALA A 164 -21.63 -8.34 -12.36
C ALA A 164 -20.10 -8.50 -12.43
N ASP A 165 -19.44 -7.79 -13.34
CA ASP A 165 -18.01 -7.86 -13.62
C ASP A 165 -17.23 -6.66 -13.08
N ARG A 166 -17.89 -5.69 -12.45
CA ARG A 166 -17.25 -4.49 -11.92
C ARG A 166 -17.13 -4.49 -10.41
N TYR A 167 -16.08 -3.84 -9.95
CA TYR A 167 -15.77 -3.63 -8.55
C TYR A 167 -15.61 -2.14 -8.30
N VAL A 168 -16.21 -1.68 -7.20
CA VAL A 168 -16.22 -0.29 -6.75
C VAL A 168 -15.45 -0.18 -5.44
N LEU A 169 -14.97 1.03 -5.13
CA LEU A 169 -14.35 1.30 -3.82
C LEU A 169 -15.40 1.21 -2.72
N THR A 170 -15.03 0.54 -1.63
CA THR A 170 -15.81 0.60 -0.38
C THR A 170 -15.56 1.93 0.33
N ALA A 171 -16.34 2.22 1.38
CA ALA A 171 -16.07 3.37 2.24
C ALA A 171 -14.64 3.37 2.81
N SER A 172 -14.10 2.19 3.17
CA SER A 172 -12.70 2.07 3.60
C SER A 172 -11.71 2.31 2.46
N GLY A 173 -12.01 1.85 1.24
CA GLY A 173 -11.19 2.13 0.05
C GLY A 173 -11.11 3.62 -0.27
N ILE A 174 -12.25 4.31 -0.20
CA ILE A 174 -12.35 5.77 -0.37
C ILE A 174 -11.51 6.49 0.68
N ALA A 175 -11.76 6.22 1.97
CA ALA A 175 -11.08 6.90 3.06
C ALA A 175 -9.55 6.65 3.04
N ALA A 176 -9.11 5.45 2.65
CA ALA A 176 -7.69 5.15 2.47
C ALA A 176 -7.07 5.98 1.32
N GLY A 177 -7.79 6.14 0.21
CA GLY A 177 -7.37 6.96 -0.93
C GLY A 177 -7.31 8.45 -0.59
N GLU A 178 -8.33 8.98 0.06
CA GLU A 178 -8.38 10.39 0.48
C GLU A 178 -7.21 10.73 1.40
N GLU A 179 -6.94 9.90 2.42
CA GLU A 179 -5.84 10.14 3.35
C GLU A 179 -4.47 10.04 2.66
N TYR A 180 -4.31 9.09 1.73
CA TYR A 180 -3.09 8.98 0.93
C TYR A 180 -2.84 10.26 0.10
N TRP A 181 -3.84 10.70 -0.67
CA TRP A 181 -3.69 11.86 -1.54
C TRP A 181 -3.52 13.15 -0.75
N ARG A 182 -4.21 13.30 0.39
CA ARG A 182 -4.01 14.42 1.33
C ARG A 182 -2.55 14.53 1.79
N ARG A 183 -1.94 13.41 2.18
CA ARG A 183 -0.53 13.36 2.62
C ARG A 183 0.44 13.57 1.47
N SER A 184 0.15 12.97 0.31
CA SER A 184 0.98 13.08 -0.90
C SER A 184 1.00 14.50 -1.47
N ASP A 185 -0.15 15.19 -1.44
CA ASP A 185 -0.25 16.59 -1.87
C ASP A 185 0.44 17.53 -0.87
N ALA A 186 0.47 17.17 0.42
CA ALA A 186 1.24 17.87 1.46
C ALA A 186 2.77 17.56 1.41
N GLY A 187 3.22 16.69 0.51
CA GLY A 187 4.63 16.32 0.38
C GLY A 187 5.19 15.51 1.56
N ASP A 188 4.35 14.71 2.22
CA ASP A 188 4.76 13.91 3.38
C ASP A 188 5.87 12.90 3.01
N PRO A 189 7.10 13.05 3.57
CA PRO A 189 8.24 12.20 3.24
C PRO A 189 8.14 10.78 3.80
N THR A 190 7.16 10.51 4.67
CA THR A 190 6.94 9.19 5.29
C THR A 190 6.04 8.27 4.46
N LEU A 191 5.48 8.76 3.35
CA LEU A 191 4.74 7.92 2.41
C LEU A 191 5.69 6.94 1.70
N PRO A 192 5.33 5.66 1.61
CA PRO A 192 6.16 4.70 0.88
C PRO A 192 6.24 5.08 -0.60
N ARG A 193 7.42 4.92 -1.19
CA ARG A 193 7.68 5.23 -2.61
C ARG A 193 6.67 4.48 -3.50
N GLU A 194 5.95 5.20 -4.34
CA GLU A 194 5.20 4.58 -5.45
C GLU A 194 6.16 3.84 -6.37
N GLY A 195 5.70 2.73 -6.94
CA GLY A 195 6.53 1.67 -7.49
C GLY A 195 7.72 2.14 -8.33
N MET A 196 8.90 1.59 -8.04
CA MET A 196 10.06 1.60 -8.95
C MET A 196 9.70 0.88 -10.25
N ARG A 197 9.27 1.60 -11.29
CA ARG A 197 9.39 1.10 -12.65
C ARG A 197 10.77 1.49 -13.19
#